data_AF-A0A849D9S3-F1
#
_entry.id   AF-A0A849D9S3-F1
#
_cell.length_a   1.000
_cell.length_b   1.000
_cell.length_c   1.000
_cell.angle_alpha   90.00
_cell.angle_beta   90.00
_cell.angle_gamma   90.00
#
_symmetry.space_group_name_H-M   'P 1'
#
loop_
_entity.id
_entity.type
_entity.pdbx_description
1 polymer ?
#
loop_
_entity_poly.entity_id
_entity_poly.type
_entity_poly.pdbx_seq_one_letter_code
_entity_poly.pdbx_strand_id
1 'polypeptide(L)' 'MPSKEEFFAHIEKGYTTKGDYLIMGSAMYEGEPVPGAFVKVPLKTLNRHGLIAGATGTGKTKT' A
#
# COMPACT_ATOMS: atom_id res chain seq x y z
N MET A 1 3.34 -21.56 -0.14
CA MET A 1 3.04 -20.12 -0.03
C MET A 1 1.98 -19.96 1.06
N PRO A 2 2.04 -18.91 1.89
CA PRO A 2 0.98 -18.65 2.88
C PRO A 2 -0.35 -18.48 2.15
N SER A 3 -1.47 -18.86 2.77
CA SER A 3 -2.78 -18.71 2.12
C SER A 3 -3.11 -17.24 1.85
N LYS A 4 -4.07 -16.98 0.97
CA LYS A 4 -4.55 -15.62 0.68
C LYS A 4 -5.06 -14.92 1.96
N GLU A 5 -5.67 -15.67 2.88
CA GLU A 5 -6.13 -15.18 4.18
C GLU A 5 -4.97 -14.82 5.11
N GLU A 6 -3.94 -15.68 5.18
CA GLU A 6 -2.73 -15.41 5.95
C GLU A 6 -2.00 -14.16 5.42
N PHE A 7 -1.92 -14.03 4.09
CA PHE A 7 -1.37 -12.84 3.43
C PHE A 7 -2.19 -11.59 3.75
N PHE A 8 -3.53 -11.68 3.67
CA PHE A 8 -4.42 -10.57 4.01
C PHE A 8 -4.18 -10.10 5.45
N ALA A 9 -4.20 -11.02 6.41
CA ALA A 9 -3.98 -10.72 7.82
C ALA A 9 -2.59 -10.11 8.06
N HIS A 10 -1.57 -10.58 7.35
CA HIS A 10 -0.23 -10.02 7.40
C HIS A 10 -0.19 -8.56 6.93
N ILE A 11 -0.80 -8.25 5.78
CA ILE A 11 -0.86 -6.89 5.23
C ILE A 11 -1.68 -5.97 6.14
N GLU A 12 -2.86 -6.40 6.58
CA GLU A 12 -3.73 -5.61 7.45
C GLU A 12 -3.01 -5.22 8.76
N LYS A 13 -2.35 -6.20 9.39
CA LYS A 13 -1.57 -5.97 10.61
C LYS A 13 -0.35 -5.08 10.35
N GLY A 14 0.38 -5.31 9.26
CA GLY A 14 1.59 -4.56 8.91
C GLY A 14 1.35 -3.09 8.57
N TYR A 15 0.19 -2.79 7.97
CA TYR A 15 -0.23 -1.44 7.61
C TYR A 15 -1.26 -0.87 8.61
N THR A 16 -1.34 -1.41 9.82
CA THR A 16 -2.09 -0.76 10.91
C THR A 16 -1.34 0.49 11.36
N THR A 17 -1.98 1.65 11.22
CA THR A 17 -1.38 2.95 11.59
C THR A 17 -2.26 3.68 12.60
N LYS A 18 -1.65 4.57 13.39
CA LYS A 18 -2.37 5.43 14.34
C LYS A 18 -2.65 6.79 13.71
N GLY A 19 -3.86 7.30 13.90
CA GLY A 19 -4.32 8.58 13.35
C GLY A 19 -4.68 8.48 11.87
N ASP A 20 -4.81 9.62 11.22
CA ASP A 20 -5.23 9.69 9.82
C ASP A 20 -4.18 9.15 8.87
N TYR A 21 -4.65 8.53 7.79
CA TYR A 21 -3.82 7.89 6.77
C TYR A 21 -4.39 8.09 5.36
N LEU A 22 -3.53 7.97 4.37
CA LEU A 22 -3.88 7.87 2.96
C LEU A 22 -3.79 6.40 2.50
N ILE A 23 -4.76 5.95 1.70
CA ILE A 23 -4.70 4.64 1.05
C ILE A 23 -3.95 4.80 -0.27
N MET A 24 -2.81 4.12 -0.40
CA MET A 24 -1.98 4.16 -1.62
C MET A 24 -2.42 3.12 -2.65
N GLY A 25 -3.10 2.06 -2.21
CA GLY A 25 -3.55 0.97 -3.07
C GLY A 25 -3.86 -0.28 -2.26
N SER A 26 -4.03 -1.40 -2.96
CA SER A 26 -4.20 -2.73 -2.36
C SER A 26 -2.99 -3.61 -2.63
N ALA A 27 -2.65 -4.47 -1.68
CA ALA A 27 -1.58 -5.44 -1.84
C ALA A 27 -1.92 -6.48 -2.91
N MET A 28 -0.89 -7.01 -3.57
CA MET A 28 -1.00 -7.98 -4.64
C MET A 28 -0.53 -9.34 -4.13
N TYR A 29 -1.34 -10.38 -4.34
CA TYR A 29 -1.03 -11.76 -4.00
C TYR A 29 -1.05 -12.59 -5.29
N GLU A 30 0.06 -13.24 -5.63
CA GLU A 30 0.20 -14.07 -6.85
C GLU A 30 -0.23 -13.37 -8.15
N GLY A 31 0.02 -12.06 -8.24
CA GLY A 31 -0.32 -11.26 -9.43
C GLY A 31 -1.74 -10.70 -9.43
N GLU A 32 -2.58 -11.07 -8.47
CA GLU A 32 -3.93 -10.53 -8.32
C GLU A 32 -4.01 -9.52 -7.16
N PRO A 33 -4.69 -8.38 -7.33
CA PRO A 33 -4.97 -7.48 -6.22
C PRO A 33 -5.88 -8.17 -5.21
N VAL A 34 -5.55 -8.06 -3.93
CA VAL A 34 -6.39 -8.56 -2.83
C VAL A 34 -7.28 -7.42 -2.34
N PRO A 35 -8.60 -7.44 -2.60
CA PRO A 35 -9.50 -6.36 -2.19
C PRO A 35 -9.47 -6.17 -0.68
N GLY A 36 -9.40 -4.91 -0.24
CA GLY A 36 -9.41 -4.55 1.19
C GLY A 36 -8.06 -4.69 1.90
N ALA A 37 -7.07 -5.36 1.31
CA ALA A 37 -5.70 -5.44 1.84
C ALA A 37 -4.95 -4.13 1.58
N PHE A 38 -5.39 -3.05 2.24
CA PHE A 38 -4.94 -1.69 1.94
C PHE A 38 -3.51 -1.41 2.44
N VAL A 39 -2.70 -0.84 1.54
CA VAL A 39 -1.43 -0.22 1.87
C VAL A 39 -1.72 1.21 2.34
N LYS A 40 -1.47 1.49 3.62
CA LYS A 40 -1.78 2.76 4.28
C LYS A 40 -0.51 3.54 4.59
N VAL A 41 -0.50 4.84 4.30
CA VAL A 41 0.59 5.75 4.67
C VAL A 41 0.06 6.77 5.68
N PRO A 42 0.61 6.86 6.91
CA PRO A 42 0.15 7.83 7.90
C PRO A 42 0.37 9.26 7.43
N LEU A 43 -0.62 10.16 7.59
CA LEU A 43 -0.47 11.55 7.14
C LEU A 43 0.70 12.27 7.83
N LYS A 44 0.97 11.93 9.09
CA LYS A 44 2.10 12.47 9.87
C LYS A 44 3.48 12.18 9.28
N THR A 45 3.62 11.21 8.36
CA THR A 45 4.90 10.92 7.71
C THR A 45 5.10 11.73 6.44
N LEU A 46 4.03 12.30 5.87
CA LEU A 46 4.09 13.05 4.62
C LEU A 46 4.79 14.41 4.76
N ASN A 47 4.96 14.91 5.99
CA ASN A 47 5.75 16.12 6.26
C ASN A 47 7.27 15.89 6.18
N ARG A 48 7.75 14.66 5.92
CA ARG A 48 9.18 14.30 5.86
C ARG A 48 9.72 14.10 4.44
N HIS A 49 9.21 14.83 3.45
CA HIS A 49 9.53 14.65 2.02
C HIS A 49 9.21 13.23 1.51
N GLY A 50 8.94 13.10 0.21
CA GLY A 50 8.65 11.83 -0.43
C GLY A 50 9.36 11.72 -1.76
N LEU A 51 9.74 10.50 -2.15
CA LEU A 51 10.33 10.20 -3.45
C LEU A 51 9.42 9.20 -4.18
N ILE A 52 8.90 9.61 -5.34
CA ILE A 52 8.20 8.73 -6.28
C ILE A 52 9.13 8.56 -7.49
N ALA A 53 9.64 7.35 -7.68
CA ALA A 53 10.59 7.01 -8.75
C ALA A 53 10.08 5.85 -9.61
N GLY A 54 10.51 5.78 -10.87
CA GLY A 54 10.10 4.77 -11.85
C GLY A 54 10.44 5.19 -13.29
N ALA A 55 10.40 4.25 -14.23
CA ALA A 55 10.67 4.53 -15.65
C ALA A 55 9.57 5.41 -16.30
N THR A 56 9.80 5.89 -17.52
CA THR A 56 8.78 6.65 -18.26
C THR A 56 7.56 5.76 -18.52
N GLY A 57 6.35 6.29 -18.30
CA GLY A 57 5.10 5.54 -18.48
C GLY A 57 4.67 4.63 -17.31
N THR A 58 5.40 4.56 -16.20
CA THR A 58 5.05 3.69 -15.06
C THR A 58 4.14 4.34 -14.01
N GLY A 59 3.38 5.38 -14.41
CA GLY A 59 2.38 6.00 -13.54
C GLY A 59 2.92 6.87 -12.40
N LYS A 60 4.15 7.42 -12.50
CA LYS A 60 4.66 8.42 -11.53
C LYS A 60 3.70 9.59 -11.35
N THR A 61 3.12 10.04 -12.45
CA THR A 61 1.95 10.93 -12.49
C THR A 61 0.82 10.16 -13.16
N LYS A 62 -0.34 10.12 -12.52
CA LYS A 62 -1.56 9.51 -13.05
C LYS A 62 -2.68 10.53 -12.89
N THR A 63 -3.31 10.88 -14.00
CA THR A 63 -4.48 11.77 -14.05
C THR A 63 -5.76 10.95 -13.97
#